data_AF-A0AAE8MWX1-F1
#
_entry.id   AF-A0AAE8MWX1-F1
#
_cell.length_a   1.000
_cell.length_b   1.000
_cell.length_c   1.000
_cell.angle_alpha   90.00
_cell.angle_beta   90.00
_cell.angle_gamma   90.00
#
_symmetry.space_group_name_H-M   'P 1'
#
loop_
_entity.id
_entity.type
_entity.pdbx_description
1 polymer ?
#
loop_
_entity_poly.entity_id
_entity_poly.type
_entity_poly.pdbx_seq_one_letter_code
_entity_poly.pdbx_strand_id
1 'polypeptide(L)'
;MATSTHSPATLLSTLLRVTEEKIVPLTRAGVSSGSKIFGAAVLKRSDLSPHTVATNNERASPLLHGEINCIQQFFASPEEGRPATSDCVFFSTHEPCSLCLSGITWSGFNEFYYLFTYEDSRDLFAIPYDIDILQEVFRVSGPSDTEESIAARPLYNRTNKFFKAKSLADLLEGVEDAHERERLAGEIKRVKDLYNSLSETYQDGKKAGVDSATVWK
;
A
#
# COMPACT_ATOMS: atom_id res chain seq x y z
N MET A 1 15.77 1.42 15.34
CA MET A 1 14.45 1.67 14.72
C MET A 1 13.47 2.00 15.82
N ALA A 2 12.96 3.23 15.87
CA ALA A 2 11.95 3.61 16.86
C ALA A 2 10.68 2.80 16.58
N THR A 3 10.24 2.03 17.56
CA THR A 3 8.94 1.32 17.53
C THR A 3 7.82 2.37 17.64
N SER A 4 6.73 2.19 16.89
CA SER A 4 5.51 2.99 17.02
C SER A 4 5.16 3.21 18.49
N THR A 5 5.00 4.46 18.91
CA THR A 5 4.56 4.85 20.25
C THR A 5 3.06 4.61 20.47
N HIS A 6 2.32 4.33 19.40
CA HIS A 6 0.88 4.09 19.42
C HIS A 6 0.58 2.60 19.54
N SER A 7 -0.48 2.28 20.30
CA SER A 7 -0.95 0.90 20.39
C SER A 7 -1.38 0.38 19.01
N PRO A 8 -1.28 -0.94 18.76
CA PRO A 8 -1.75 -1.54 17.51
C PRO A 8 -3.20 -1.16 17.16
N ALA A 9 -4.09 -1.11 18.15
CA ALA A 9 -5.48 -0.71 17.97
C ALA A 9 -5.63 0.75 17.50
N THR A 10 -4.89 1.69 18.12
CA THR A 10 -4.92 3.11 17.75
C THR A 10 -4.43 3.32 16.32
N LEU A 11 -3.31 2.67 15.98
CA LEU A 11 -2.73 2.74 14.66
C LEU A 11 -3.67 2.15 13.61
N LEU A 12 -4.18 0.94 13.85
CA LEU A 12 -5.10 0.26 12.94
C LEU A 12 -6.37 1.10 12.69
N SER A 13 -7.02 1.57 13.76
CA SER A 13 -8.21 2.44 13.66
C SER A 13 -7.92 3.70 12.86
N THR A 14 -6.75 4.33 13.07
CA THR A 14 -6.37 5.54 12.34
C THR A 14 -6.13 5.27 10.85
N LEU A 15 -5.44 4.18 10.51
CA LEU A 15 -5.18 3.82 9.11
C LEU A 15 -6.48 3.49 8.36
N LEU A 16 -7.42 2.80 9.01
CA LEU A 16 -8.75 2.51 8.45
C LEU A 16 -9.55 3.80 8.22
N ARG A 17 -9.56 4.72 9.21
CA ARG A 17 -10.22 6.03 9.08
C ARG A 17 -9.60 6.88 7.97
N VAL A 18 -8.27 6.96 7.88
CA VAL A 18 -7.57 7.67 6.79
C VAL A 18 -7.90 7.06 5.43
N THR A 19 -8.02 5.74 5.36
CA THR A 19 -8.42 5.03 4.14
C THR A 19 -9.80 5.51 3.67
N GLU A 20 -10.80 5.48 4.56
CA GLU A 20 -12.17 5.86 4.23
C GLU A 20 -12.35 7.36 3.99
N GLU A 21 -11.83 8.21 4.86
CA GLU A 21 -12.11 9.65 4.83
C GLU A 21 -11.23 10.42 3.84
N LYS A 22 -10.04 9.90 3.51
CA LYS A 22 -9.04 10.63 2.72
C LYS A 22 -8.65 9.90 1.44
N ILE A 23 -8.36 8.59 1.51
CA ILE A 23 -7.87 7.86 0.34
C ILE A 23 -9.01 7.51 -0.62
N VAL A 24 -10.10 6.91 -0.13
CA VAL A 24 -11.23 6.47 -0.96
C VAL A 24 -11.81 7.61 -1.83
N PRO A 25 -12.03 8.84 -1.33
CA PRO A 25 -12.52 9.94 -2.17
C PRO A 25 -11.57 10.31 -3.31
N LEU A 26 -10.25 10.35 -3.06
CA LEU A 26 -9.24 10.63 -4.08
C LEU A 26 -9.17 9.49 -5.10
N THR A 27 -9.13 8.25 -4.63
CA THR A 27 -9.11 7.06 -5.48
C THR A 27 -10.35 6.98 -6.36
N ARG A 28 -11.55 7.32 -5.85
CA ARG A 28 -12.77 7.37 -6.66
C ARG A 28 -12.62 8.32 -7.84
N ALA A 29 -12.12 9.53 -7.61
CA ALA A 29 -11.89 10.50 -8.68
C ALA A 29 -10.83 10.00 -9.69
N GLY A 30 -9.74 9.40 -9.20
CA GLY A 30 -8.70 8.80 -10.05
C GLY A 30 -9.24 7.67 -10.92
N VAL A 31 -10.02 6.76 -10.35
CA VAL A 31 -10.65 5.64 -11.06
C VAL A 31 -11.63 6.11 -12.12
N SER A 32 -12.47 7.10 -11.83
CA SER A 32 -13.35 7.69 -12.84
C SER A 32 -12.60 8.32 -14.01
N SER A 33 -11.31 8.66 -13.82
CA SER A 33 -10.43 9.14 -14.89
C SER A 33 -9.62 8.02 -15.56
N GLY A 34 -9.67 6.77 -15.09
CA GLY A 34 -8.96 5.62 -15.67
C GLY A 34 -7.70 5.17 -14.94
N SER A 35 -7.40 5.74 -13.75
CA SER A 35 -6.30 5.25 -12.90
C SER A 35 -6.71 4.02 -12.09
N LYS A 36 -5.73 3.19 -11.71
CA LYS A 36 -5.89 2.09 -10.75
C LYS A 36 -6.32 2.57 -9.36
N ILE A 37 -6.83 1.63 -8.57
CA ILE A 37 -7.41 1.83 -7.23
C ILE A 37 -6.37 2.02 -6.10
N PHE A 38 -5.08 2.18 -6.40
CA PHE A 38 -4.01 2.15 -5.41
C PHE A 38 -3.80 3.52 -4.75
N GLY A 39 -3.74 3.57 -3.42
CA GLY A 39 -3.54 4.80 -2.67
C GLY A 39 -2.56 4.64 -1.53
N ALA A 40 -2.04 5.76 -1.04
CA ALA A 40 -1.07 5.79 0.04
C ALA A 40 -1.19 7.06 0.88
N ALA A 41 -0.65 7.01 2.08
CA ALA A 41 -0.58 8.15 2.99
C ALA A 41 0.74 8.15 3.78
N VAL A 42 1.22 9.34 4.11
CA VAL A 42 2.28 9.58 5.07
C VAL A 42 1.67 10.25 6.29
N LEU A 43 1.79 9.62 7.46
CA LEU A 43 1.26 10.12 8.71
C LEU A 43 2.42 10.55 9.62
N LYS A 44 2.25 11.62 10.39
CA LYS A 44 3.22 12.02 11.43
C LYS A 44 3.20 10.98 12.54
N ARG A 45 4.36 10.46 12.93
CA ARG A 45 4.46 9.42 13.96
C ARG A 45 4.01 9.91 15.34
N SER A 46 4.15 11.20 15.64
CA SER A 46 3.80 11.78 16.94
C SER A 46 2.31 11.65 17.27
N ASP A 47 1.43 11.89 16.30
CA ASP A 47 -0.02 12.04 16.52
C ASP A 47 -0.87 11.30 15.47
N LEU A 48 -0.24 10.59 14.53
CA LEU A 48 -0.88 9.92 13.40
C LEU A 48 -1.74 10.87 12.53
N SER A 49 -1.48 12.17 12.57
CA SER A 49 -2.12 13.10 11.63
C SER A 49 -1.63 12.83 10.21
N PRO A 50 -2.53 12.74 9.21
CA PRO A 50 -2.12 12.58 7.82
C PRO A 50 -1.41 13.87 7.36
N HIS A 51 -0.19 13.74 6.86
CA HIS A 51 0.58 14.82 6.25
C HIS A 51 0.38 14.86 4.74
N THR A 52 0.57 13.71 4.09
CA THR A 52 0.41 13.55 2.64
C THR A 52 -0.53 12.39 2.37
N VAL A 53 -1.46 12.55 1.45
CA VAL A 53 -2.36 11.48 1.00
C VAL A 53 -2.45 11.57 -0.51
N ALA A 54 -2.19 10.48 -1.21
CA ALA A 54 -2.22 10.43 -2.66
C ALA A 54 -2.81 9.11 -3.17
N THR A 55 -3.20 9.11 -4.44
CA THR A 55 -3.67 7.93 -5.17
C THR A 55 -2.88 7.76 -6.47
N ASN A 56 -3.07 6.65 -7.16
CA ASN A 56 -2.41 6.34 -8.43
C ASN A 56 -2.63 7.47 -9.47
N ASN A 57 -1.55 7.85 -10.15
CA ASN A 57 -1.56 8.84 -11.22
C ASN A 57 -0.89 8.31 -12.48
N GLU A 58 -1.21 7.06 -12.85
CA GLU A 58 -0.58 6.35 -13.98
C GLU A 58 -0.77 7.07 -15.32
N ARG A 59 -1.82 7.88 -15.43
CA ARG A 59 -2.09 8.73 -16.60
C ARG A 59 -0.99 9.76 -16.85
N ALA A 60 -0.40 10.31 -15.79
CA ALA A 60 0.72 11.24 -15.92
C ALA A 60 2.04 10.48 -16.17
N SER A 61 2.21 9.33 -15.54
CA SER A 61 3.32 8.40 -15.81
C SER A 61 2.99 7.03 -15.23
N PRO A 62 3.25 5.92 -15.95
CA PRO A 62 2.96 4.57 -15.47
C PRO A 62 3.71 4.21 -14.18
N LEU A 63 4.76 4.95 -13.81
CA LEU A 63 5.51 4.75 -12.57
C LEU A 63 4.85 5.41 -11.34
N LEU A 64 3.87 6.30 -11.53
CA LEU A 64 3.20 7.01 -10.44
C LEU A 64 2.11 6.14 -9.82
N HIS A 65 2.53 5.02 -9.24
CA HIS A 65 1.73 4.20 -8.33
C HIS A 65 1.31 5.01 -7.10
N GLY A 66 0.34 4.53 -6.32
CA GLY A 66 -0.15 5.26 -5.15
C GLY A 66 0.98 5.67 -4.20
N GLU A 67 1.91 4.75 -3.95
CA GLU A 67 3.07 4.93 -3.09
C GLU A 67 4.07 5.91 -3.68
N ILE A 68 4.46 5.73 -4.95
CA ILE A 68 5.42 6.61 -5.62
C ILE A 68 4.85 8.04 -5.75
N ASN A 69 3.58 8.18 -6.12
CA ASN A 69 2.93 9.48 -6.19
C ASN A 69 2.87 10.15 -4.81
N CYS A 70 2.57 9.39 -3.75
CA CYS A 70 2.57 9.90 -2.38
C CYS A 70 3.96 10.38 -1.95
N ILE A 71 5.02 9.63 -2.27
CA ILE A 71 6.41 10.03 -2.03
C ILE A 71 6.72 11.32 -2.79
N GLN A 72 6.39 11.40 -4.09
CA GLN A 72 6.65 12.61 -4.88
C GLN A 72 5.94 13.85 -4.29
N GLN A 73 4.67 13.72 -3.90
CA GLN A 73 3.92 14.80 -3.28
C GLN A 73 4.47 15.18 -1.91
N PHE A 74 4.96 14.21 -1.13
CA PHE A 74 5.61 14.47 0.15
C PHE A 74 6.89 15.28 -0.03
N PHE A 75 7.75 14.96 -1.01
CA PHE A 75 8.98 15.73 -1.26
C PHE A 75 8.74 17.04 -2.01
N ALA A 76 7.59 17.21 -2.68
CA ALA A 76 7.19 18.46 -3.31
C ALA A 76 6.62 19.49 -2.32
N SER A 77 6.19 19.09 -1.12
CA SER A 77 5.76 20.05 -0.09
C SER A 77 6.95 20.85 0.44
N PRO A 78 6.75 22.11 0.90
CA PRO A 78 7.82 22.92 1.47
C PRO A 78 8.64 22.17 2.51
N GLU A 79 9.97 22.35 2.50
CA GLU A 79 10.85 21.73 3.49
C GLU A 79 10.52 22.22 4.90
N GLU A 80 10.14 23.49 5.03
CA GLU A 80 9.65 24.07 6.27
C GLU A 80 8.30 23.45 6.65
N GLY A 81 8.31 22.65 7.72
CA GLY A 81 7.13 21.95 8.23
C GLY A 81 6.97 20.50 7.76
N ARG A 82 7.81 20.04 6.82
CA ARG A 82 7.83 18.63 6.40
C ARG A 82 8.58 17.79 7.45
N PRO A 83 7.95 16.74 8.02
CA PRO A 83 8.60 15.89 9.00
C PRO A 83 9.76 15.10 8.38
N ALA A 84 10.73 14.69 9.19
CA ALA A 84 11.70 13.70 8.74
C ALA A 84 10.98 12.37 8.44
N THR A 85 11.42 11.63 7.42
CA THR A 85 10.77 10.36 7.02
C THR A 85 10.86 9.29 8.09
N SER A 86 11.89 9.33 8.96
CA SER A 86 12.00 8.48 10.15
C SER A 86 10.93 8.77 11.20
N ASP A 87 10.39 9.97 11.21
CA ASP A 87 9.33 10.44 12.11
C ASP A 87 7.95 10.31 11.47
N CYS A 88 7.85 9.51 10.41
CA CYS A 88 6.62 9.21 9.70
C CYS A 88 6.27 7.73 9.77
N VAL A 89 4.98 7.45 9.64
CA VAL A 89 4.45 6.12 9.31
C VAL A 89 3.95 6.17 7.87
N PHE A 90 4.48 5.29 7.02
CA PHE A 90 3.99 5.15 5.65
C PHE A 90 2.85 4.14 5.61
N PHE A 91 1.80 4.44 4.86
CA PHE A 91 0.68 3.54 4.67
C PHE A 91 0.39 3.41 3.18
N SER A 92 0.21 2.18 2.72
CA SER A 92 -0.28 1.87 1.37
C SER A 92 -1.59 1.10 1.49
N THR A 93 -2.51 1.28 0.57
CA THR A 93 -3.73 0.46 0.57
C THR A 93 -3.41 -0.97 0.15
N HIS A 94 -2.42 -1.16 -0.72
CA HIS A 94 -2.02 -2.48 -1.24
C HIS A 94 -0.56 -2.77 -0.90
N GLU A 95 -0.20 -4.04 -0.78
CA GLU A 95 1.17 -4.47 -0.52
C GLU A 95 2.09 -3.92 -1.63
N PRO A 96 3.12 -3.12 -1.29
CA PRO A 96 3.88 -2.40 -2.31
C PRO A 96 4.65 -3.32 -3.26
N CYS A 97 4.56 -3.10 -4.57
CA CYS A 97 5.35 -3.86 -5.55
C CYS A 97 6.85 -3.51 -5.51
N SER A 98 7.68 -4.19 -6.31
CA SER A 98 9.14 -3.99 -6.32
C SER A 98 9.61 -2.54 -6.54
N LEU A 99 8.92 -1.80 -7.42
CA LEU A 99 9.14 -0.36 -7.63
C LEU A 99 8.88 0.42 -6.34
N CYS A 100 7.72 0.21 -5.73
CA CYS A 100 7.27 0.93 -4.55
C CYS A 100 8.13 0.60 -3.32
N LEU A 101 8.50 -0.68 -3.12
CA LEU A 101 9.44 -1.10 -2.07
C LEU A 101 10.79 -0.38 -2.19
N SER A 102 11.30 -0.24 -3.42
CA SER A 102 12.52 0.50 -3.68
C SER A 102 12.34 2.00 -3.41
N GLY A 103 11.22 2.58 -3.83
CA GLY A 103 10.87 3.98 -3.58
C GLY A 103 10.77 4.31 -2.08
N ILE A 104 10.09 3.49 -1.29
CA ILE A 104 9.99 3.62 0.18
C ILE A 104 11.37 3.55 0.82
N THR A 105 12.22 2.63 0.34
CA THR A 105 13.58 2.45 0.86
C THR A 105 14.45 3.67 0.58
N TRP A 106 14.51 4.13 -0.67
CA TRP A 106 15.34 5.27 -1.08
C TRP A 106 14.87 6.59 -0.49
N SER A 107 13.57 6.73 -0.24
CA SER A 107 13.01 7.91 0.42
C SER A 107 13.22 7.92 1.94
N GLY A 108 13.69 6.82 2.53
CA GLY A 108 14.07 6.77 3.94
C GLY A 108 12.90 6.58 4.91
N PHE A 109 11.75 6.09 4.45
CA PHE A 109 10.69 5.62 5.35
C PHE A 109 11.10 4.26 5.93
N ASN A 110 11.06 4.14 7.25
CA ASN A 110 11.61 2.99 7.99
C ASN A 110 10.52 2.04 8.53
N GLU A 111 9.25 2.38 8.35
CA GLU A 111 8.11 1.57 8.77
C GLU A 111 6.93 1.85 7.86
N PHE A 112 6.30 0.78 7.36
CA PHE A 112 5.08 0.91 6.60
C PHE A 112 4.06 -0.20 6.87
N TYR A 113 2.80 0.13 6.59
CA TYR A 113 1.67 -0.77 6.74
C TYR A 113 0.86 -0.86 5.45
N TYR A 114 0.18 -1.99 5.24
CA TYR A 114 -0.66 -2.20 4.07
C TYR A 114 -1.95 -2.98 4.38
N LEU A 115 -3.04 -2.65 3.67
CA LEU A 115 -4.36 -3.24 3.90
C LEU A 115 -4.60 -4.52 3.08
N PHE A 116 -4.36 -4.47 1.77
CA PHE A 116 -4.54 -5.60 0.85
C PHE A 116 -3.20 -6.29 0.57
N THR A 117 -3.17 -7.61 0.61
CA THR A 117 -1.96 -8.38 0.23
C THR A 117 -1.83 -8.50 -1.29
N TYR A 118 -0.74 -9.09 -1.76
CA TYR A 118 -0.62 -9.45 -3.17
C TYR A 118 -1.72 -10.42 -3.63
N GLU A 119 -2.11 -11.39 -2.80
CA GLU A 119 -3.17 -12.34 -3.09
C GLU A 119 -4.52 -11.63 -3.22
N ASP A 120 -4.84 -10.71 -2.28
CA ASP A 120 -6.02 -9.84 -2.40
C ASP A 120 -6.00 -9.08 -3.74
N SER A 121 -4.83 -8.56 -4.14
CA SER A 121 -4.69 -7.75 -5.36
C SER A 121 -4.93 -8.55 -6.64
N ARG A 122 -4.38 -9.77 -6.69
CA ARG A 122 -4.59 -10.71 -7.78
C ARG A 122 -6.07 -11.14 -7.84
N ASP A 123 -6.62 -11.56 -6.71
CA ASP A 123 -7.90 -12.28 -6.67
C ASP A 123 -9.11 -11.33 -6.70
N LEU A 124 -9.02 -10.15 -6.09
CA LEU A 124 -10.14 -9.20 -6.01
C LEU A 124 -10.12 -8.13 -7.11
N PHE A 125 -8.93 -7.77 -7.60
CA PHE A 125 -8.77 -6.62 -8.50
C PHE A 125 -8.26 -6.99 -9.89
N ALA A 126 -7.91 -8.26 -10.14
CA ALA A 126 -7.37 -8.74 -11.41
C ALA A 126 -6.15 -7.92 -11.88
N ILE A 127 -5.26 -7.59 -10.94
CA ILE A 127 -3.99 -6.89 -11.20
C ILE A 127 -2.85 -7.82 -10.78
N PRO A 128 -2.49 -8.84 -11.59
CA PRO A 128 -1.51 -9.86 -11.21
C PRO A 128 -0.05 -9.39 -11.38
N TYR A 129 0.18 -8.39 -12.24
CA TYR A 129 1.51 -8.05 -12.74
C TYR A 129 2.53 -7.66 -11.66
N ASP A 130 2.07 -7.22 -10.48
CA ASP A 130 2.98 -6.89 -9.38
C ASP A 130 3.72 -8.14 -8.86
N ILE A 131 3.02 -9.29 -8.76
CA ILE A 131 3.61 -10.57 -8.38
C ILE A 131 4.51 -11.08 -9.51
N ASP A 132 4.03 -11.00 -10.75
CA ASP A 132 4.76 -11.51 -11.91
C ASP A 132 6.10 -10.77 -12.06
N ILE A 133 6.10 -9.43 -11.97
CA ILE A 133 7.34 -8.63 -12.03
C ILE A 133 8.27 -8.98 -10.86
N LEU A 134 7.74 -9.14 -9.64
CA LEU A 134 8.55 -9.54 -8.49
C LEU A 134 9.23 -10.90 -8.72
N GLN A 135 8.50 -11.87 -9.28
CA GLN A 135 9.01 -13.20 -9.55
C GLN A 135 10.01 -13.18 -10.73
N GLU A 136 9.63 -12.64 -11.88
CA GLU A 136 10.44 -12.66 -13.10
C GLU A 136 11.70 -11.80 -13.00
N VAL A 137 11.63 -10.64 -12.33
CA VAL A 137 12.76 -9.69 -12.27
C VAL A 137 13.64 -9.92 -11.05
N PHE A 138 13.08 -10.33 -9.90
CA PHE A 138 13.80 -10.35 -8.62
C PHE A 138 13.99 -11.75 -8.02
N ARG A 139 13.25 -12.77 -8.45
CA ARG A 139 13.39 -14.15 -7.94
C ARG A 139 14.37 -14.98 -8.79
N VAL A 140 15.57 -14.45 -8.99
CA VAL A 140 16.63 -15.10 -9.78
C VAL A 140 17.03 -16.44 -9.14
N SER A 141 17.10 -17.49 -9.95
CA SER A 141 17.52 -18.82 -9.53
C SER A 141 19.04 -18.90 -9.31
N GLY A 142 19.45 -19.60 -8.26
CA GLY A 142 20.83 -19.95 -7.97
C GLY A 142 21.13 -21.42 -8.35
N PRO A 143 22.42 -21.82 -8.38
CA PRO A 143 22.84 -23.15 -8.83
C PRO A 143 22.25 -24.33 -8.03
N SER A 144 21.85 -24.11 -6.78
CA SER A 144 21.31 -25.13 -5.88
C SER A 144 19.79 -25.06 -5.72
N ASP A 145 19.12 -24.21 -6.48
CA ASP A 145 17.68 -24.04 -6.37
C ASP A 145 16.89 -25.11 -7.13
N THR A 146 15.77 -25.51 -6.55
CA THR A 146 14.72 -26.27 -7.21
C THR A 146 13.51 -25.37 -7.46
N GLU A 147 12.57 -25.82 -8.30
CA GLU A 147 11.32 -25.09 -8.52
C GLU A 147 10.55 -24.89 -7.21
N GLU A 148 10.55 -25.89 -6.33
CA GLU A 148 9.91 -25.81 -5.02
C GLU A 148 10.62 -24.82 -4.09
N SER A 149 11.96 -24.82 -4.07
CA SER A 149 12.72 -23.88 -3.23
C SER A 149 12.51 -22.44 -3.68
N ILE A 150 12.41 -22.22 -4.99
CA ILE A 150 12.12 -20.91 -5.59
C ILE A 150 10.71 -20.46 -5.24
N ALA A 151 9.71 -21.33 -5.41
CA ALA A 151 8.31 -21.04 -5.12
C ALA A 151 8.08 -20.66 -3.64
N ALA A 152 8.77 -21.34 -2.72
CA ALA A 152 8.65 -21.13 -1.28
C ALA A 152 9.33 -19.84 -0.76
N ARG A 153 10.14 -19.15 -1.57
CA ARG A 153 10.82 -17.92 -1.14
C ARG A 153 9.85 -16.78 -0.89
N PRO A 154 9.97 -16.05 0.24
CA PRO A 154 9.30 -14.78 0.42
C PRO A 154 9.61 -13.83 -0.75
N LEU A 155 8.61 -13.07 -1.21
CA LEU A 155 8.78 -12.12 -2.32
C LEU A 155 9.72 -10.96 -1.94
N TYR A 156 9.80 -10.62 -0.65
CA TYR A 156 10.75 -9.67 -0.09
C TYR A 156 10.89 -9.86 1.43
N ASN A 157 11.93 -9.27 2.01
CA ASN A 157 12.14 -9.26 3.46
C ASN A 157 11.31 -8.14 4.12
N ARG A 158 10.18 -8.51 4.74
CA ARG A 158 9.30 -7.56 5.48
C ARG A 158 10.00 -6.84 6.62
N THR A 159 11.00 -7.46 7.23
CA THR A 159 11.92 -6.80 8.16
C THR A 159 13.32 -6.89 7.59
N ASN A 160 13.96 -5.74 7.36
CA ASN A 160 15.31 -5.65 6.85
C ASN A 160 16.04 -4.44 7.46
N LYS A 161 17.25 -4.13 7.00
CA LYS A 161 18.06 -3.03 7.55
C LYS A 161 17.47 -1.63 7.30
N PHE A 162 16.56 -1.49 6.34
CA PHE A 162 15.98 -0.21 5.93
C PHE A 162 14.59 0.01 6.54
N PHE A 163 13.72 -1.00 6.48
CA PHE A 163 12.34 -0.85 6.95
C PHE A 163 11.77 -2.09 7.66
N LYS A 164 10.64 -1.85 8.34
CA LYS A 164 9.69 -2.87 8.79
C LYS A 164 8.35 -2.70 8.08
N ALA A 165 7.81 -3.78 7.56
CA ALA A 165 6.53 -3.86 6.88
C ALA A 165 5.60 -4.80 7.63
N LYS A 166 4.33 -4.41 7.78
CA LYS A 166 3.29 -5.27 8.36
C LYS A 166 1.97 -5.10 7.61
N SER A 167 1.24 -6.19 7.41
CA SER A 167 -0.14 -6.08 6.99
C SER A 167 -1.01 -5.53 8.14
N LEU A 168 -2.18 -4.99 7.82
CA LEU A 168 -3.16 -4.62 8.86
C LEU A 168 -3.69 -5.85 9.62
N ALA A 169 -3.64 -7.04 9.01
CA ALA A 169 -3.93 -8.29 9.71
C ALA A 169 -2.84 -8.62 10.76
N ASP A 170 -1.57 -8.47 10.41
CA ASP A 170 -0.45 -8.65 11.36
C ASP A 170 -0.52 -7.62 12.50
N LEU A 171 -1.03 -6.41 12.20
CA LEU A 171 -1.23 -5.38 13.21
C LEU A 171 -2.41 -5.72 14.13
N LEU A 172 -3.48 -6.30 13.59
CA LEU A 172 -4.64 -6.77 14.34
C LEU A 172 -4.28 -7.87 15.35
N GLU A 173 -3.37 -8.78 14.99
CA GLU A 173 -2.85 -9.81 15.89
C GLU A 173 -2.16 -9.22 17.14
N GLY A 174 -1.63 -8.01 17.03
CA GLY A 174 -1.03 -7.26 18.14
C GLY A 174 -2.04 -6.60 19.09
N VAL A 175 -3.35 -6.69 18.82
CA VAL A 175 -4.39 -6.14 19.71
C VAL A 175 -4.72 -7.16 20.80
N GLU A 176 -4.36 -6.85 22.04
CA GLU A 176 -4.52 -7.76 23.19
C GLU A 176 -6.00 -7.96 23.58
N ASP A 177 -6.76 -6.86 23.64
CA ASP A 177 -8.18 -6.90 24.00
C ASP A 177 -9.01 -7.60 22.91
N ALA A 178 -9.66 -8.70 23.28
CA ALA A 178 -10.36 -9.57 22.33
C ALA A 178 -11.59 -8.89 21.69
N HIS A 179 -12.31 -8.08 22.46
CA HIS A 179 -13.51 -7.39 21.96
C HIS A 179 -13.11 -6.28 20.97
N GLU A 180 -12.07 -5.51 21.30
CA GLU A 180 -11.52 -4.49 20.42
C GLU A 180 -10.91 -5.11 19.15
N ARG A 181 -10.24 -6.25 19.28
CA ARG A 181 -9.74 -7.02 18.12
C ARG A 181 -10.89 -7.48 17.22
N GLU A 182 -11.98 -8.01 17.78
CA GLU A 182 -13.16 -8.40 16.99
C GLU A 182 -13.79 -7.19 16.27
N ARG A 183 -13.98 -6.08 16.99
CA ARG A 183 -14.48 -4.83 16.41
C ARG A 183 -13.62 -4.34 15.25
N LEU A 184 -12.30 -4.32 15.43
CA LEU A 184 -11.35 -3.87 14.42
C LEU A 184 -11.27 -4.84 13.22
N ALA A 185 -11.44 -6.14 13.43
CA ALA A 185 -11.57 -7.10 12.34
C ALA A 185 -12.80 -6.79 11.46
N GLY A 186 -13.93 -6.46 12.10
CA GLY A 186 -15.14 -5.99 11.41
C GLY A 186 -14.90 -4.71 10.61
N GLU A 187 -14.17 -3.75 11.16
CA GLU A 187 -13.80 -2.51 10.48
C GLU A 187 -12.87 -2.73 9.29
N ILE A 188 -11.88 -3.62 9.41
CA ILE A 188 -11.03 -4.02 8.27
C ILE A 188 -11.91 -4.54 7.13
N LYS A 189 -12.83 -5.47 7.44
CA LYS A 189 -13.74 -6.03 6.43
C LYS A 189 -14.58 -4.92 5.79
N ARG A 190 -15.21 -4.06 6.59
CA ARG A 190 -16.05 -2.96 6.11
C ARG A 190 -15.28 -2.01 5.19
N VAL A 191 -14.06 -1.62 5.56
CA VAL A 191 -13.22 -0.74 4.73
C VAL A 191 -12.76 -1.44 3.46
N LYS A 192 -12.43 -2.74 3.51
CA LYS A 192 -12.16 -3.52 2.29
C LYS A 192 -13.37 -3.54 1.36
N ASP A 193 -14.58 -3.71 1.89
CA ASP A 193 -15.82 -3.74 1.09
C ASP A 193 -16.09 -2.40 0.35
N LEU A 194 -15.58 -1.26 0.84
CA LEU A 194 -15.67 0.02 0.13
C LEU A 194 -14.94 -0.01 -1.22
N TYR A 195 -13.88 -0.82 -1.34
CA TYR A 195 -13.10 -0.96 -2.57
C TYR A 195 -13.81 -1.79 -3.65
N ASN A 196 -14.83 -2.58 -3.30
CA ASN A 196 -15.59 -3.35 -4.30
C ASN A 196 -16.22 -2.42 -5.34
N SER A 197 -16.88 -1.35 -4.89
CA SER A 197 -17.48 -0.35 -5.79
C SER A 197 -16.46 0.38 -6.67
N LEU A 198 -15.26 0.62 -6.14
CA LEU A 198 -14.16 1.24 -6.89
C LEU A 198 -13.61 0.28 -7.94
N SER A 199 -13.46 -1.01 -7.58
CA SER A 199 -13.04 -2.06 -8.50
C SER A 199 -14.03 -2.21 -9.65
N GLU A 200 -15.33 -2.32 -9.36
CA GLU A 200 -16.38 -2.41 -10.39
C GLU A 200 -16.30 -1.24 -11.37
N THR A 201 -16.21 -0.01 -10.85
CA THR A 201 -16.07 1.20 -11.67
C THR A 201 -14.83 1.14 -12.58
N TYR A 202 -13.69 0.69 -12.05
CA TYR A 202 -12.44 0.56 -12.80
C TYR A 202 -12.55 -0.52 -13.89
N GLN A 203 -13.10 -1.69 -13.57
CA GLN A 203 -13.26 -2.79 -14.53
C GLN A 203 -14.25 -2.44 -15.64
N ASP A 204 -15.33 -1.74 -15.33
CA ASP A 204 -16.29 -1.29 -16.33
C ASP A 204 -15.70 -0.18 -17.22
N GLY A 205 -14.89 0.71 -16.65
CA GLY A 205 -14.09 1.67 -17.42
C GLY A 205 -13.16 0.98 -18.43
N LYS A 206 -12.47 -0.09 -18.02
CA LYS A 206 -11.65 -0.91 -18.93
C LYS A 206 -12.48 -1.53 -20.06
N LYS A 207 -13.63 -2.13 -19.75
CA LYS A 207 -14.53 -2.71 -20.77
C LYS A 207 -15.06 -1.66 -21.74
N ALA A 208 -15.29 -0.44 -21.25
CA ALA A 208 -15.75 0.70 -22.04
C ALA A 208 -14.63 1.36 -22.88
N GLY A 209 -13.39 0.85 -22.82
CA GLY A 209 -12.27 1.36 -23.61
C GLY A 209 -11.60 2.60 -23.01
N VAL A 210 -11.76 2.86 -21.71
CA VAL A 210 -10.95 3.87 -21.03
C VAL A 210 -9.50 3.40 -21.03
N ASP A 211 -8.63 4.13 -21.73
CA ASP A 211 -7.20 3.83 -21.80
C ASP A 211 -6.57 3.83 -20.41
N SER A 212 -6.06 2.67 -19.99
CA SER A 212 -5.15 2.56 -18.84
C SER A 212 -3.71 2.68 -19.35
N ALA A 213 -2.81 3.24 -18.55
CA ALA A 213 -1.38 3.29 -18.88
C ALA A 213 -0.67 1.91 -18.79
N THR A 214 -1.42 0.81 -18.61
CA THR A 214 -0.87 -0.54 -18.55
C THR A 214 -0.30 -0.91 -19.92
N VAL A 215 1.03 -1.08 -19.97
CA VAL A 215 1.78 -1.41 -21.20
C VAL A 215 1.61 -2.88 -21.58
N TRP A 216 1.32 -3.74 -20.60
CA TRP A 216 1.15 -5.18 -20.77
C TRP A 216 -0.33 -5.49 -21.10
N LYS A 217 -0.59 -5.95 -22.33
CA LYS A 217 -1.90 -6.36 -22.84
C LYS A 217 -1.99 -7.87 -22.94
#